data_AF-A0AAU3JNP4-F1
#
_entry.id   AF-A0AAU3JNP4-F1
#
_cell.length_a   1.000
_cell.length_b   1.000
_cell.length_c   1.000
_cell.angle_alpha   90.00
_cell.angle_beta   90.00
_cell.angle_gamma   90.00
#
_symmetry.space_group_name_H-M   'P 1'
#
loop_
_entity.id
_entity.type
_entity.pdbx_description
1 polymer ?
#
loop_
_entity_poly.entity_id
_entity_poly.type
_entity_poly.pdbx_seq_one_letter_code
_entity_poly.pdbx_strand_id
1 'polypeptide(L)'
;MDRRETAALLAYLGRLDPRTIRTDQGEARDQLAQWHELLGDVPMATPHGWDARVAARQHIRTSPYQILPADVVRPWASYRRDRLARHSDPTPSADPDDQAAWTAELAGMRRAVAAGLAEPAQARAITSGREGTDPELEAMLERVGSCIPPAARAALAPYRPARAAREMAIALGEPDALSVRCEWCKAQPGEPCRRRRIGPDDGVRGTAPRATPHPGRLDLAAAQQAQQNEQAQQPAMA
;
A
#
# COMPACT_ATOMS: atom_id res chain seq x y z
N MET A 1 -13.34 30.16 7.84
CA MET A 1 -13.42 31.45 7.13
C MET A 1 -13.43 32.52 8.17
N ASP A 2 -12.66 33.59 8.04
CA ASP A 2 -12.80 34.70 8.99
C ASP A 2 -14.11 35.49 8.76
N ARG A 3 -14.44 36.38 9.68
CA ARG A 3 -15.68 37.18 9.61
C ARG A 3 -15.69 38.12 8.40
N ARG A 4 -14.53 38.66 7.99
CA ARG A 4 -14.42 39.58 6.84
C ARG A 4 -14.60 38.83 5.52
N GLU A 5 -13.99 37.66 5.40
CA GLU A 5 -14.17 36.74 4.28
C GLU A 5 -15.63 36.29 4.16
N THR A 6 -16.29 36.00 5.29
CA THR A 6 -17.72 35.63 5.30
C THR A 6 -18.60 36.78 4.82
N ALA A 7 -18.33 38.01 5.27
CA ALA A 7 -19.03 39.20 4.78
C ALA A 7 -18.80 39.42 3.28
N ALA A 8 -17.57 39.21 2.80
CA ALA A 8 -17.24 39.30 1.37
C ALA A 8 -17.97 38.23 0.55
N LEU A 9 -18.10 37.01 1.07
CA LEU A 9 -18.89 35.95 0.46
C LEU A 9 -20.37 36.33 0.39
N LEU A 10 -20.99 36.78 1.48
CA LEU A 10 -22.38 37.23 1.49
C LEU A 10 -22.63 38.37 0.48
N ALA A 11 -21.72 39.35 0.41
CA ALA A 11 -21.79 40.42 -0.59
C ALA A 11 -21.67 39.89 -2.02
N TYR A 12 -20.85 38.86 -2.26
CA TYR A 12 -20.77 38.18 -3.56
C TYR A 12 -22.07 37.45 -3.90
N LEU A 13 -22.66 36.74 -2.93
CA LEU A 13 -23.94 36.04 -3.11
C LEU A 13 -25.06 37.02 -3.45
N GLY A 14 -25.15 38.16 -2.77
CA GLY A 14 -26.14 39.21 -3.05
C GLY A 14 -26.08 39.74 -4.48
N ARG A 15 -24.89 39.82 -5.07
CA ARG A 15 -24.72 40.23 -6.48
C ARG A 15 -25.20 39.16 -7.48
N LEU A 16 -25.17 37.88 -7.11
CA LEU A 16 -25.58 36.78 -7.98
C LEU A 16 -27.06 36.40 -7.80
N ASP A 17 -27.55 36.48 -6.56
CA ASP A 17 -28.92 36.17 -6.18
C ASP A 17 -29.45 37.27 -5.24
N PRO A 18 -30.14 38.29 -5.77
CA PRO A 18 -30.68 39.40 -5.00
C PRO A 18 -31.59 38.99 -3.83
N ARG A 19 -32.16 37.77 -3.85
CA ARG A 19 -33.00 37.24 -2.75
C ARG A 19 -32.21 37.08 -1.44
N THR A 20 -30.88 37.04 -1.52
CA THR A 20 -29.97 36.90 -0.36
C THR A 20 -29.64 38.23 0.32
N ILE A 21 -29.97 39.36 -0.30
CA ILE A 21 -29.68 40.70 0.23
C ILE A 21 -30.60 40.98 1.43
N ARG A 22 -30.01 41.48 2.52
CA ARG A 22 -30.74 42.05 3.66
C ARG A 22 -30.61 43.57 3.62
N THR A 23 -31.75 44.26 3.67
CA THR A 23 -31.82 45.73 3.64
C THR A 23 -31.76 46.33 5.05
N ASP A 24 -32.20 45.59 6.07
CA ASP A 24 -32.06 45.98 7.47
C ASP A 24 -30.64 45.66 7.99
N GLN A 25 -30.07 46.60 8.75
CA GLN A 25 -28.71 46.48 9.26
C GLN A 25 -28.59 45.46 10.40
N GLY A 26 -29.65 45.25 11.18
CA GLY A 26 -29.72 44.21 12.21
C GLY A 26 -29.75 42.82 11.57
N GLU A 27 -30.65 42.61 10.61
CA GLU A 27 -30.76 41.36 9.87
C GLU A 27 -29.46 40.99 9.14
N ALA A 28 -28.78 41.97 8.54
CA ALA A 28 -27.49 41.74 7.89
C ALA A 28 -26.40 41.32 8.90
N ARG A 29 -26.38 41.91 10.10
CA ARG A 29 -25.45 41.54 11.17
C ARG A 29 -25.70 40.13 11.68
N ASP A 30 -26.97 39.75 11.84
CA ASP A 30 -27.37 38.43 12.32
C ASP A 30 -27.10 37.35 11.26
N GLN A 31 -27.36 37.64 9.98
CA GLN A 31 -27.00 36.76 8.87
C GLN A 31 -25.49 36.53 8.82
N LEU A 32 -24.69 37.59 8.96
CA LEU A 32 -23.23 37.47 9.01
C LEU A 32 -22.77 36.63 10.20
N ALA A 33 -23.34 36.84 11.39
CA ALA A 33 -22.99 36.06 12.57
C ALA A 33 -23.32 34.57 12.38
N GLN A 34 -24.52 34.26 11.87
CA GLN A 34 -24.95 32.89 11.58
C GLN A 34 -24.05 32.21 10.54
N TRP A 35 -23.76 32.89 9.43
CA TRP A 35 -22.91 32.33 8.38
C TRP A 35 -21.48 32.13 8.87
N HIS A 36 -20.95 33.06 9.68
CA HIS A 36 -19.59 32.96 10.20
C HIS A 36 -19.46 31.76 11.14
N GLU A 37 -20.43 31.56 12.03
CA GLU A 37 -20.49 30.40 12.92
C GLU A 37 -20.49 29.09 12.13
N LEU A 38 -21.35 29.00 11.11
CA LEU A 38 -21.50 27.77 10.32
C LEU A 38 -20.35 27.51 9.33
N LEU A 39 -19.56 28.53 8.98
CA LEU A 39 -18.42 28.45 8.06
C LEU A 39 -17.06 28.55 8.76
N GLY A 40 -17.01 28.45 10.09
CA GLY A 40 -15.79 28.60 10.88
C GLY A 40 -14.62 27.76 10.33
N ASP A 41 -14.88 26.49 10.04
CA ASP A 41 -13.88 25.51 9.56
C ASP A 41 -13.73 25.46 8.03
N VAL A 42 -14.44 26.31 7.29
CA VAL A 42 -14.40 26.34 5.81
C VAL A 42 -13.44 27.45 5.37
N PRO A 43 -12.33 27.19 4.67
CA PRO A 43 -11.51 28.26 4.13
C PRO A 43 -12.24 28.96 2.97
N MET A 44 -11.96 30.25 2.75
CA MET A 44 -12.48 30.97 1.58
C MET A 44 -11.95 30.38 0.27
N ALA A 45 -10.65 30.11 0.23
CA ALA A 45 -10.01 29.36 -0.82
C ALA A 45 -8.80 28.59 -0.26
N THR A 46 -8.34 27.59 -0.98
CA THR A 46 -7.07 26.91 -0.72
C THR A 46 -6.16 27.02 -1.94
N PRO A 47 -4.83 26.88 -1.79
CA PRO A 47 -3.90 26.83 -2.92
C PRO A 47 -4.16 25.68 -3.91
N HIS A 48 -5.01 24.72 -3.55
CA HIS A 48 -5.13 23.42 -4.20
C HIS A 48 -6.57 23.16 -4.71
N GLY A 49 -7.24 24.21 -5.19
CA GLY A 49 -8.46 24.10 -5.99
C GLY A 49 -9.79 24.24 -5.26
N TRP A 50 -9.81 24.37 -3.92
CA TRP A 50 -11.03 24.78 -3.21
C TRP A 50 -11.24 26.30 -3.29
N ASP A 51 -12.46 26.75 -3.62
CA ASP A 51 -12.92 28.14 -3.52
C ASP A 51 -14.43 28.16 -3.20
N ALA A 52 -14.80 28.81 -2.09
CA ALA A 52 -16.19 28.91 -1.63
C ALA A 52 -17.10 29.65 -2.63
N ARG A 53 -16.58 30.61 -3.40
CA ARG A 53 -17.32 31.33 -4.45
C ARG A 53 -17.65 30.41 -5.62
N VAL A 54 -16.77 29.48 -5.95
CA VAL A 54 -17.02 28.49 -7.01
C VAL A 54 -18.13 27.53 -6.58
N ALA A 55 -18.07 27.04 -5.33
CA ALA A 55 -19.13 26.21 -4.77
C ALA A 55 -20.49 26.94 -4.75
N ALA A 56 -20.49 28.19 -4.29
CA ALA A 56 -21.68 29.02 -4.28
C ALA A 56 -22.26 29.30 -5.69
N ARG A 57 -21.40 29.68 -6.64
CA ARG A 57 -21.80 29.90 -8.03
C ARG A 57 -22.39 28.63 -8.64
N GLN A 58 -21.82 27.48 -8.33
CA GLN A 58 -22.34 26.19 -8.81
C GLN A 58 -23.74 25.94 -8.27
N HIS A 59 -23.98 26.14 -6.97
CA HIS A 59 -25.31 25.99 -6.37
C HIS A 59 -26.34 26.89 -7.05
N ILE A 60 -26.05 28.20 -7.19
CA ILE A 60 -26.96 29.16 -7.81
C ILE A 60 -27.30 28.79 -9.26
N ARG A 61 -26.35 28.19 -10.00
CA ARG A 61 -26.58 27.75 -11.38
C ARG A 61 -27.48 26.52 -11.49
N THR A 62 -27.43 25.63 -10.50
CA THR A 62 -28.07 24.31 -10.59
C THR A 62 -29.29 24.15 -9.69
N SER A 63 -29.49 25.05 -8.74
CA SER A 63 -30.58 24.98 -7.76
C SER A 63 -31.48 26.22 -7.88
N PRO A 64 -32.81 26.04 -7.92
CA PRO A 64 -33.74 27.16 -7.85
C PRO A 64 -33.84 27.75 -6.43
N TYR A 65 -33.39 27.01 -5.40
CA TYR A 65 -33.49 27.40 -4.01
C TYR A 65 -32.39 28.38 -3.60
N GLN A 66 -32.73 29.26 -2.66
CA GLN A 66 -31.76 30.18 -2.07
C GLN A 66 -30.60 29.40 -1.43
N ILE A 67 -29.38 29.90 -1.62
CA ILE A 67 -28.19 29.28 -1.04
C ILE A 67 -28.18 29.40 0.48
N LEU A 68 -27.79 28.32 1.14
CA LEU A 68 -27.59 28.23 2.58
C LEU A 68 -26.12 27.94 2.91
N PRO A 69 -25.65 28.18 4.16
CA PRO A 69 -24.29 27.81 4.56
C PRO A 69 -23.95 26.34 4.29
N ALA A 70 -24.94 25.44 4.47
CA ALA A 70 -24.79 24.02 4.23
C ALA A 70 -24.39 23.68 2.78
N ASP A 71 -24.78 24.50 1.81
CA ASP A 71 -24.46 24.33 0.40
C ASP A 71 -23.00 24.69 0.08
N VAL A 72 -22.27 25.29 1.03
CA VAL A 72 -20.82 25.52 0.98
C VAL A 72 -20.09 24.50 1.86
N VAL A 73 -20.61 24.22 3.07
CA VAL A 73 -20.00 23.27 4.02
C VAL A 73 -19.95 21.85 3.44
N ARG A 74 -21.00 21.39 2.78
CA ARG A 74 -21.06 20.01 2.25
C ARG A 74 -20.04 19.78 1.13
N PRO A 75 -19.93 20.65 0.11
CA PRO A 75 -18.84 20.54 -0.87
C PRO A 75 -17.45 20.60 -0.23
N TRP A 76 -17.24 21.46 0.78
CA TRP A 76 -15.96 21.51 1.50
C TRP A 76 -15.63 20.17 2.17
N ALA A 77 -16.60 19.59 2.89
CA ALA A 77 -16.44 18.30 3.53
C ALA A 77 -16.18 17.17 2.51
N SER A 78 -16.80 17.25 1.33
CA SER A 78 -16.52 16.31 0.23
C SER A 78 -15.10 16.48 -0.31
N TYR A 79 -14.68 17.70 -0.59
CA TYR A 79 -13.32 18.04 -1.03
C TYR A 79 -12.27 17.56 -0.03
N ARG A 80 -12.48 17.80 1.27
CA ARG A 80 -11.60 17.35 2.35
C ARG A 80 -11.47 15.83 2.40
N ARG A 81 -12.60 15.11 2.34
CA ARG A 81 -12.61 13.63 2.32
C ARG A 81 -11.87 13.08 1.12
N ASP A 82 -12.13 13.64 -0.06
CA ASP A 82 -11.53 13.24 -1.31
C ASP A 82 -10.00 13.41 -1.31
N ARG A 83 -9.50 14.51 -0.74
CA ARG A 83 -8.05 14.70 -0.54
C ARG A 83 -7.43 13.71 0.42
N LEU A 84 -8.07 13.47 1.55
CA LEU A 84 -7.59 12.49 2.53
C LEU A 84 -7.62 11.07 1.95
N ALA A 85 -8.61 10.73 1.12
CA ALA A 85 -8.69 9.44 0.45
C ALA A 85 -7.54 9.20 -0.55
N ARG A 86 -6.99 10.27 -1.15
CA ARG A 86 -5.80 10.20 -2.01
C ARG A 86 -4.48 10.24 -1.25
N HIS A 87 -4.49 10.60 0.03
CA HIS A 87 -3.28 10.77 0.80
C HIS A 87 -2.76 9.42 1.32
N SER A 88 -1.51 9.13 1.02
CA SER A 88 -0.74 8.09 1.71
C SER A 88 0.18 8.76 2.71
N ASP A 89 0.16 8.30 3.96
CA ASP A 89 1.04 8.85 4.98
C ASP A 89 2.51 8.55 4.61
N PRO A 90 3.35 9.58 4.47
CA PRO A 90 4.77 9.37 4.28
C PRO A 90 5.41 8.88 5.59
N THR A 91 6.60 8.29 5.49
CA THR A 91 7.43 8.03 6.67
C THR A 91 7.78 9.37 7.34
N PRO A 92 7.39 9.58 8.61
CA PRO A 92 7.82 10.73 9.40
C PRO A 92 9.32 10.89 9.48
N SER A 93 9.77 12.12 9.72
CA SER A 93 11.16 12.46 10.00
C SER A 93 11.54 12.25 11.47
N ALA A 94 10.56 12.21 12.37
CA ALA A 94 10.74 11.88 13.77
C ALA A 94 11.40 10.50 13.98
N ASP A 95 12.06 10.36 15.13
CA ASP A 95 12.61 9.06 15.57
C ASP A 95 11.48 8.04 15.70
N PRO A 96 11.56 6.86 15.05
CA PRO A 96 10.55 5.81 15.19
C PRO A 96 10.39 5.28 16.61
N ASP A 97 11.41 5.43 17.46
CA ASP A 97 11.34 5.02 18.87
C ASP A 97 10.69 6.10 19.76
N ASP A 98 10.55 7.35 19.28
CA ASP A 98 9.74 8.38 19.92
C ASP A 98 8.31 8.38 19.36
N GLN A 99 7.47 7.55 19.97
CA GLN A 99 6.08 7.39 19.58
C GLN A 99 5.27 8.70 19.62
N ALA A 100 5.57 9.61 20.55
CA ALA A 100 4.81 10.85 20.70
C ALA A 100 5.13 11.82 19.56
N ALA A 101 6.41 12.01 19.25
CA ALA A 101 6.84 12.83 18.12
C ALA A 101 6.34 12.26 16.80
N TRP A 102 6.48 10.95 16.61
CA TRP A 102 6.06 10.24 15.40
C TRP A 102 4.56 10.41 15.11
N THR A 103 3.71 10.19 16.12
CA THR A 103 2.25 10.30 15.96
C THR A 103 1.80 11.75 15.76
N ALA A 104 2.45 12.72 16.42
CA ALA A 104 2.17 14.14 16.26
C ALA A 104 2.47 14.62 14.83
N GLU A 105 3.58 14.17 14.24
CA GLU A 105 3.97 14.49 12.87
C GLU A 105 2.96 13.94 11.85
N LEU A 106 2.59 12.66 11.95
CA LEU A 106 1.56 12.05 11.09
C LEU A 106 0.21 12.79 11.18
N ALA A 107 -0.24 13.08 12.40
CA ALA A 107 -1.48 13.81 12.61
C ALA A 107 -1.40 15.24 12.06
N GLY A 108 -0.23 15.88 12.14
CA GLY A 108 0.04 17.19 11.55
C GLY A 108 -0.07 17.19 10.03
N MET A 109 0.57 16.22 9.36
CA MET A 109 0.53 16.06 7.91
C MET A 109 -0.90 15.84 7.41
N ARG A 110 -1.64 14.90 8.02
CA ARG A 110 -3.05 14.65 7.68
C ARG A 110 -3.92 15.89 7.86
N ARG A 111 -3.73 16.64 8.95
CA ARG A 111 -4.45 17.90 9.19
C ARG A 111 -4.14 18.95 8.12
N ALA A 112 -2.87 19.09 7.73
CA ALA A 112 -2.48 20.02 6.67
C ALA A 112 -3.12 19.66 5.32
N VAL A 113 -3.15 18.38 4.95
CA VAL A 113 -3.85 17.91 3.74
C VAL A 113 -5.36 18.16 3.83
N ALA A 114 -5.97 17.85 4.98
CA ALA A 114 -7.39 18.04 5.21
C ALA A 114 -7.83 19.52 5.15
N ALA A 115 -7.01 20.42 5.71
CA ALA A 115 -7.22 21.86 5.64
C ALA A 115 -6.90 22.44 4.25
N GLY A 116 -6.35 21.61 3.35
CA GLY A 116 -5.91 22.01 2.03
C GLY A 116 -4.72 22.95 2.02
N LEU A 117 -3.82 22.82 3.00
CA LEU A 117 -2.56 23.54 3.08
C LEU A 117 -1.39 22.78 2.43
N ALA A 118 -1.54 21.47 2.20
CA ALA A 118 -0.52 20.62 1.58
C ALA A 118 -1.15 19.62 0.60
N GLU A 119 -0.53 19.36 -0.55
CA GLU A 119 -0.96 18.31 -1.49
C GLU A 119 -0.96 16.91 -0.85
N PRO A 120 -1.93 16.04 -1.18
CA PRO A 120 -1.90 14.65 -0.74
C PRO A 120 -0.64 13.97 -1.26
N ALA A 121 0.22 13.51 -0.34
CA ALA A 121 1.34 12.67 -0.71
C ALA A 121 0.83 11.39 -1.39
N GLN A 122 1.42 11.07 -2.54
CA GLN A 122 1.13 9.85 -3.27
C GLN A 122 2.00 8.72 -2.73
N ALA A 123 1.44 7.51 -2.64
CA ALA A 123 2.28 6.34 -2.48
C ALA A 123 3.29 6.30 -3.63
N ARG A 124 4.56 5.98 -3.33
CA ARG A 124 5.50 5.62 -4.39
C ARG A 124 4.84 4.53 -5.21
N ALA A 125 4.70 4.76 -6.51
CA ALA A 125 4.25 3.72 -7.42
C ALA A 125 5.15 2.49 -7.17
N ILE A 126 4.55 1.31 -7.07
CA ILE A 126 5.30 0.06 -7.09
C ILE A 126 5.83 -0.07 -8.52
N THR A 127 6.96 0.57 -8.81
CA THR A 127 7.58 0.61 -10.13
C THR A 127 8.35 -0.66 -10.44
N SER A 128 8.31 -1.68 -9.58
CA SER A 128 8.76 -3.03 -9.94
C SER A 128 7.73 -3.69 -10.87
N GLY A 129 7.57 -3.08 -12.05
CA GLY A 129 6.97 -3.67 -13.23
C GLY A 129 7.96 -4.60 -13.92
N ARG A 130 7.51 -5.19 -15.03
CA ARG A 130 8.08 -6.30 -15.81
C ARG A 130 9.54 -6.15 -16.30
N GLU A 131 10.23 -5.06 -15.98
CA GLU A 131 11.55 -4.66 -16.50
C GLU A 131 12.75 -5.13 -15.66
N GLY A 132 12.49 -5.91 -14.60
CA GLY A 132 13.54 -6.54 -13.80
C GLY A 132 13.83 -5.83 -12.49
N THR A 133 14.56 -6.52 -11.62
CA THR A 133 14.99 -6.01 -10.32
C THR A 133 16.07 -4.94 -10.53
N ASP A 134 16.01 -3.86 -9.76
CA ASP A 134 17.04 -2.82 -9.75
C ASP A 134 18.43 -3.45 -9.51
N PRO A 135 19.44 -3.22 -10.39
CA PRO A 135 20.77 -3.81 -10.24
C PRO A 135 21.44 -3.52 -8.89
N GLU A 136 21.18 -2.37 -8.27
CA GLU A 136 21.70 -2.07 -6.93
C GLU A 136 21.03 -2.93 -5.85
N LEU A 137 19.73 -3.18 -6.00
CA LEU A 137 18.98 -4.09 -5.13
C LEU A 137 19.46 -5.53 -5.31
N GLU A 138 19.71 -5.97 -6.55
CA GLU A 138 20.25 -7.30 -6.83
C GLU A 138 21.64 -7.48 -6.20
N ALA A 139 22.55 -6.53 -6.42
CA ALA A 139 23.88 -6.54 -5.78
C ALA A 139 23.80 -6.51 -4.25
N MET A 140 22.85 -5.75 -3.68
CA MET A 140 22.63 -5.74 -2.24
C MET A 140 22.11 -7.10 -1.74
N LEU A 141 21.17 -7.72 -2.44
CA LEU A 141 20.62 -9.03 -2.09
C LEU A 141 21.69 -10.12 -2.18
N GLU A 142 22.55 -10.09 -3.19
CA GLU A 142 23.70 -10.98 -3.29
C GLU A 142 24.66 -10.80 -2.12
N ARG A 143 24.97 -9.55 -1.75
CA ARG A 143 25.85 -9.24 -0.60
C ARG A 143 25.25 -9.67 0.74
N VAL A 144 23.95 -9.48 0.94
CA VAL A 144 23.24 -9.91 2.15
C VAL A 144 23.10 -11.44 2.19
N GLY A 145 23.00 -12.07 1.03
CA GLY A 145 22.78 -13.49 0.89
C GLY A 145 21.40 -13.89 1.42
N SER A 146 21.34 -14.91 2.28
CA SER A 146 20.05 -15.36 2.81
C SER A 146 19.50 -14.43 3.89
N CYS A 147 18.23 -14.05 3.76
CA CYS A 147 17.49 -13.30 4.77
C CYS A 147 17.37 -14.00 6.14
N ILE A 148 17.69 -15.30 6.21
CA ILE A 148 17.74 -16.05 7.47
C ILE A 148 19.20 -16.45 7.73
N PRO A 149 19.85 -15.85 8.74
CA PRO A 149 21.22 -16.19 9.11
C PRO A 149 21.41 -17.68 9.43
N PRO A 150 22.59 -18.27 9.20
CA PRO A 150 22.86 -19.69 9.45
C PRO A 150 22.54 -20.14 10.88
N ALA A 151 22.83 -19.32 11.89
CA ALA A 151 22.52 -19.63 13.29
C ALA A 151 21.00 -19.72 13.54
N ALA A 152 20.22 -18.78 13.01
CA ALA A 152 18.76 -18.81 13.10
C ALA A 152 18.18 -20.02 12.36
N ARG A 153 18.75 -20.35 11.20
CA ARG A 153 18.39 -21.54 10.43
C ARG A 153 18.63 -22.83 11.22
N ALA A 154 19.77 -22.96 11.91
CA ALA A 154 20.07 -24.08 12.78
C ALA A 154 19.10 -24.16 13.98
N ALA A 155 18.82 -23.03 14.64
CA ALA A 155 17.87 -22.98 15.76
C ALA A 155 16.44 -23.38 15.35
N LEU A 156 16.05 -23.09 14.10
CA LEU A 156 14.74 -23.48 13.57
C LEU A 156 14.65 -24.95 13.16
N ALA A 157 15.75 -25.71 13.12
CA ALA A 157 15.77 -27.09 12.63
C ALA A 157 14.71 -28.01 13.27
N PRO A 158 14.43 -27.96 14.59
CA PRO A 158 13.37 -28.77 15.22
C PRO A 158 11.97 -28.51 14.66
N TYR A 159 11.72 -27.29 14.16
CA TYR A 159 10.42 -26.88 13.62
C TYR A 159 10.31 -27.08 12.09
N ARG A 160 11.43 -27.41 11.41
CA ARG A 160 11.49 -27.64 9.96
C ARG A 160 12.26 -28.91 9.58
N PRO A 161 11.95 -30.07 10.19
CA PRO A 161 12.81 -31.26 10.13
C PRO A 161 13.11 -31.73 8.71
N ALA A 162 12.12 -31.74 7.81
CA ALA A 162 12.33 -32.13 6.41
C ALA A 162 13.26 -31.18 5.65
N ARG A 163 13.19 -29.87 5.94
CA ARG A 163 14.07 -28.86 5.32
C ARG A 163 15.48 -28.94 5.89
N ALA A 164 15.61 -29.14 7.20
CA ALA A 164 16.90 -29.32 7.86
C ALA A 164 17.62 -30.59 7.36
N ALA A 165 16.90 -31.70 7.22
CA ALA A 165 17.46 -32.94 6.66
C ALA A 165 17.97 -32.76 5.23
N ARG A 166 17.20 -32.06 4.37
CA ARG A 166 17.65 -31.73 3.00
C ARG A 166 18.90 -30.85 3.00
N GLU A 167 18.91 -29.78 3.80
CA GLU A 167 20.08 -28.87 3.87
C GLU A 167 21.34 -29.62 4.34
N MET A 168 21.19 -30.56 5.28
CA MET A 168 22.29 -31.42 5.74
C MET A 168 22.76 -32.40 4.67
N ALA A 169 21.83 -33.06 3.96
CA ALA A 169 22.15 -33.97 2.85
C ALA A 169 22.94 -33.24 1.74
N ILE A 170 22.49 -32.05 1.36
CA ILE A 170 23.19 -31.21 0.37
C ILE A 170 24.59 -30.83 0.86
N ALA A 171 24.73 -30.47 2.14
CA ALA A 171 26.03 -30.15 2.73
C ALA A 171 26.99 -31.36 2.76
N LEU A 172 26.45 -32.59 2.83
CA LEU A 172 27.20 -33.84 2.69
C LEU A 172 27.50 -34.21 1.23
N GLY A 173 27.08 -33.38 0.27
CA GLY A 173 27.28 -33.61 -1.16
C GLY A 173 26.26 -34.54 -1.81
N GLU A 174 25.15 -34.87 -1.12
CA GLU A 174 24.09 -35.69 -1.71
C GLU A 174 23.28 -34.92 -2.77
N PRO A 175 22.69 -35.61 -3.76
CA PRO A 175 21.87 -34.97 -4.78
C PRO A 175 20.63 -34.28 -4.20
N ASP A 176 20.41 -33.02 -4.57
CA ASP A 176 19.22 -32.28 -4.18
C ASP A 176 18.01 -32.67 -5.04
N ALA A 177 17.15 -33.55 -4.53
CA ALA A 177 15.92 -33.94 -5.24
C ALA A 177 15.03 -32.76 -5.64
N LEU A 178 15.08 -31.62 -4.93
CA LEU A 178 14.23 -30.48 -5.24
C LEU A 178 14.85 -29.54 -6.29
N SER A 179 16.10 -29.73 -6.72
CA SER A 179 16.69 -28.94 -7.81
C SER A 179 16.08 -29.27 -9.18
N VAL A 180 15.56 -30.49 -9.34
CA VAL A 180 14.91 -30.98 -10.56
C VAL A 180 13.40 -30.96 -10.48
N ARG A 181 12.72 -30.84 -11.62
CA ARG A 181 11.27 -31.05 -11.72
C ARG A 181 10.93 -32.52 -11.52
N CYS A 182 9.87 -32.82 -10.76
CA CYS A 182 9.41 -34.20 -10.60
C CYS A 182 8.61 -34.65 -11.83
N GLU A 183 9.05 -35.70 -12.52
CA GLU A 183 8.31 -36.19 -13.69
C GLU A 183 6.99 -36.89 -13.35
N TRP A 184 6.87 -37.46 -12.14
CA TRP A 184 5.68 -38.21 -11.72
C TRP A 184 4.53 -37.30 -11.26
N CYS A 185 4.78 -36.44 -10.25
CA CYS A 185 3.75 -35.52 -9.74
C CYS A 185 3.79 -34.11 -10.35
N LYS A 186 4.73 -33.84 -11.27
CA LYS A 186 4.94 -32.54 -11.93
C LYS A 186 5.27 -31.37 -11.00
N ALA A 187 5.61 -31.64 -9.73
CA ALA A 187 6.11 -30.63 -8.78
C ALA A 187 7.35 -29.92 -9.34
N GLN A 188 7.36 -28.59 -9.26
CA GLN A 188 8.42 -27.74 -9.82
C GLN A 188 9.70 -27.81 -8.97
N PRO A 189 10.85 -27.38 -9.52
CA PRO A 189 12.05 -27.14 -8.72
C PRO A 189 11.73 -26.26 -7.50
N GLY A 190 12.34 -26.59 -6.36
CA GLY A 190 12.07 -25.97 -5.06
C GLY A 190 10.82 -26.46 -4.33
N GLU A 191 9.86 -27.09 -5.01
CA GLU A 191 8.63 -27.60 -4.40
C GLU A 191 8.73 -29.07 -3.98
N PRO A 192 8.20 -29.47 -2.80
CA PRO A 192 8.13 -30.87 -2.40
C PRO A 192 7.20 -31.66 -3.32
N CYS A 193 7.47 -32.96 -3.45
CA CYS A 193 6.55 -33.85 -4.16
C CYS A 193 5.17 -33.87 -3.50
N ARG A 194 4.11 -34.06 -4.30
CA ARG A 194 2.72 -34.06 -3.80
C ARG A 194 2.13 -35.47 -3.83
N ARG A 195 1.31 -35.81 -2.83
CA ARG A 195 0.46 -37.01 -2.81
C ARG A 195 -1.01 -36.62 -2.78
N ARG A 196 -1.87 -37.46 -3.35
CA ARG A 196 -3.33 -37.28 -3.23
C ARG A 196 -3.73 -37.55 -1.78
N ARG A 197 -4.61 -36.69 -1.24
CA ARG A 197 -5.29 -36.92 0.03
C ARG A 197 -6.58 -37.65 -0.29
N ILE A 198 -6.67 -38.90 0.14
CA ILE A 198 -7.86 -39.74 -0.01
C ILE A 198 -8.70 -39.60 1.26
N GLY A 199 -10.00 -39.36 1.11
CA GLY A 199 -10.95 -39.31 2.21
C GLY A 199 -11.39 -40.71 2.66
N PRO A 200 -12.18 -40.81 3.74
CA PRO A 200 -12.70 -42.09 4.23
C PRO A 200 -13.57 -42.86 3.21
N ASP A 201 -14.16 -42.15 2.24
CA ASP A 201 -14.99 -42.72 1.18
C ASP A 201 -14.20 -43.09 -0.09
N ASP A 202 -12.87 -43.27 0.04
CA ASP A 202 -11.91 -43.48 -1.07
C ASP A 202 -11.87 -42.38 -2.16
N GLY A 203 -12.62 -41.29 -1.97
CA GLY A 203 -12.61 -40.13 -2.85
C GLY A 203 -11.38 -39.23 -2.65
N VAL A 204 -10.86 -38.67 -3.76
CA VAL A 204 -9.77 -37.68 -3.72
C VAL A 204 -10.29 -36.34 -3.18
N ARG A 205 -9.78 -35.88 -2.04
CA ARG A 205 -10.18 -34.61 -1.40
C ARG A 205 -9.13 -33.49 -1.53
N GLY A 206 -7.97 -33.77 -2.10
CA GLY A 206 -6.94 -32.76 -2.36
C GLY A 206 -5.55 -33.34 -2.56
N THR A 207 -4.52 -32.51 -2.42
CA THR A 207 -3.12 -32.94 -2.41
C THR A 207 -2.40 -32.44 -1.16
N ALA A 208 -1.42 -33.19 -0.68
CA ALA A 208 -0.58 -32.81 0.45
C ALA A 208 0.90 -32.98 0.06
N PRO A 209 1.82 -32.15 0.59
CA PRO A 209 3.24 -32.36 0.40
C PRO A 209 3.65 -33.70 1.01
N ARG A 210 4.53 -34.41 0.32
CA ARG A 210 5.19 -35.62 0.80
C ARG A 210 6.43 -35.22 1.60
N ALA A 211 6.71 -35.97 2.66
CA ALA A 211 7.95 -35.85 3.40
C ALA A 211 9.16 -36.36 2.58
N THR A 212 8.95 -37.39 1.77
CA THR A 212 9.97 -37.99 0.90
C THR A 212 9.68 -37.70 -0.59
N PRO A 213 10.69 -37.34 -1.39
CA PRO A 213 10.57 -37.25 -2.85
C PRO A 213 10.14 -38.56 -3.50
N HIS A 214 9.62 -38.50 -4.73
CA HIS A 214 9.42 -39.72 -5.53
C HIS A 214 10.77 -40.31 -5.93
N PRO A 215 10.94 -41.65 -5.96
CA PRO A 215 12.19 -42.31 -6.32
C PRO A 215 12.77 -41.79 -7.65
N GLY A 216 11.96 -41.73 -8.70
CA GLY A 216 12.43 -41.21 -9.99
C GLY A 216 12.87 -39.74 -9.97
N ARG A 217 12.47 -38.94 -8.98
CA ARG A 217 13.02 -37.57 -8.81
C ARG A 217 14.41 -37.59 -8.19
N LEU A 218 14.69 -38.54 -7.30
CA LEU A 218 16.03 -38.75 -6.71
C LEU A 218 17.01 -39.22 -7.80
N ASP A 219 16.59 -40.18 -8.62
CA ASP A 219 17.43 -40.69 -9.72
C ASP A 219 17.79 -39.59 -10.72
N LEU A 220 16.83 -38.72 -11.08
CA LEU A 220 17.08 -37.57 -11.95
C LEU A 220 18.04 -36.55 -11.33
N ALA A 221 17.91 -36.27 -10.03
CA ALA A 221 18.82 -35.37 -9.34
C ALA A 221 20.25 -35.94 -9.28
N ALA A 222 20.39 -37.25 -9.02
CA ALA A 222 21.66 -37.94 -9.02
C ALA A 222 22.32 -37.93 -10.41
N ALA A 223 21.54 -38.22 -11.46
CA ALA A 223 22.03 -38.17 -12.85
C ALA A 223 22.49 -36.75 -13.24
N GLN A 224 21.74 -35.71 -12.86
CA GLN A 224 22.13 -34.32 -13.12
C GLN A 224 23.42 -33.94 -12.38
N GLN A 225 23.56 -34.35 -11.12
CA GLN A 225 24.77 -34.08 -10.34
C GLN A 225 26.00 -34.80 -10.91
N ALA A 226 25.85 -36.06 -11.36
CA ALA A 226 26.91 -36.80 -12.02
C ALA A 226 27.39 -36.08 -13.30
N GLN A 227 26.46 -35.64 -14.15
CA GLN A 227 26.77 -34.87 -15.36
C GLN A 227 27.47 -33.54 -15.06
N GLN A 228 27.04 -32.83 -14.02
CA GLN A 228 27.69 -31.58 -13.59
C GLN A 228 29.11 -31.81 -13.07
N ASN A 229 29.31 -32.88 -12.29
CA ASN A 229 30.64 -33.26 -11.80
C ASN A 229 31.57 -33.69 -12.93
N GLU A 230 31.07 -34.43 -13.92
CA GLU A 230 31.83 -34.83 -15.12
C GLU A 230 32.20 -33.62 -15.98
N GLN A 231 31.28 -32.66 -16.18
CA GLN A 231 31.53 -31.41 -16.90
C GLN A 231 32.53 -30.52 -16.16
N ALA A 232 32.50 -30.48 -14.82
CA ALA A 232 33.47 -29.75 -14.01
C ALA A 232 34.87 -30.41 -14.00
N GLN A 233 34.96 -31.72 -14.31
CA GLN A 233 36.20 -32.49 -14.36
C GLN A 233 36.81 -32.62 -15.76
N GLN A 234 36.11 -32.23 -16.82
CA GLN A 234 36.70 -32.08 -18.15
C GLN A 234 37.55 -30.79 -18.16
N PRO A 235 38.89 -30.86 -18.20
CA PRO A 235 39.69 -29.67 -18.44
C PRO A 235 39.33 -29.16 -19.84
N ALA A 236 39.23 -27.83 -20.00
CA ALA A 236 39.15 -27.19 -21.31
C ALA A 236 40.33 -27.66 -22.17
N MET A 237 40.11 -28.68 -22.99
CA MET A 237 41.06 -29.21 -23.94
C MET A 237 40.62 -28.74 -25.32
N ALA A 238 41.45 -27.85 -25.88
CA ALA A 238 41.43 -27.19 -27.19
C ALA A 238 40.55 -25.94 -27.33
#